data_AF-A0A135VI11-F1
#
_entry.id   AF-A0A135VI11-F1
#
_cell.length_a   1.000
_cell.length_b   1.000
_cell.length_c   1.000
_cell.angle_alpha   90.00
_cell.angle_beta   90.00
_cell.angle_gamma   90.00
#
_symmetry.space_group_name_H-M   'P 1'
#
loop_
_entity.id
_entity.type
_entity.pdbx_description
1 polymer ?
#
loop_
_entity_poly.entity_id
_entity_poly.type
_entity_poly.pdbx_seq_one_letter_code
_entity_poly.pdbx_strand_id
1 'polypeptide(L)'
;MEQQGGVEIWKNSLVAMRTSLASSYDMSTSVEEQRRFLNAWEGKGLEYIVFSDYRRNDGKRRLSDILEVIDDAIERIDRCDIKAASKLYLETLDEVALFSNWAKILERTVERSGS
;
A
#
# COMPACT_ATOMS: atom_id res chain seq x y z
N MET A 1 -9.28 -12.55 -31.88
CA MET A 1 -10.08 -12.12 -30.71
C MET A 1 -9.41 -12.47 -29.37
N GLU A 2 -8.42 -13.36 -29.31
CA GLU A 2 -7.76 -13.73 -28.04
C GLU A 2 -6.80 -12.66 -27.46
N GLN A 3 -6.30 -11.73 -28.28
CA GLN A 3 -5.28 -10.76 -27.85
C GLN A 3 -5.77 -9.68 -26.86
N GLN A 4 -7.08 -9.39 -26.82
CA GLN A 4 -7.64 -8.40 -25.88
C GLN A 4 -7.86 -8.96 -24.46
N GLY A 5 -8.01 -10.28 -24.32
CA GLY A 5 -8.27 -10.90 -23.02
C GLY A 5 -7.09 -10.84 -22.05
N GLY A 6 -5.87 -10.99 -22.55
CA GLY A 6 -4.66 -10.96 -21.71
C GLY A 6 -4.39 -9.60 -21.07
N VAL A 7 -4.54 -8.53 -21.86
CA VAL A 7 -4.38 -7.13 -21.41
C VAL A 7 -5.40 -6.80 -20.31
N GLU A 8 -6.66 -7.19 -20.53
CA GLU A 8 -7.75 -6.95 -19.59
C GLU A 8 -7.54 -7.70 -18.26
N ILE A 9 -6.98 -8.91 -18.29
CA ILE A 9 -6.66 -9.66 -17.07
C ILE A 9 -5.61 -8.94 -16.21
N TRP A 10 -4.51 -8.49 -16.83
CA TRP A 10 -3.45 -7.79 -16.09
C TRP A 10 -3.93 -6.48 -15.49
N LYS A 11 -4.69 -5.71 -16.28
CA LYS A 11 -5.32 -4.48 -15.81
C LYS A 11 -6.22 -4.74 -14.61
N ASN A 12 -7.15 -5.69 -14.72
CA ASN A 12 -8.07 -6.00 -13.62
C ASN A 12 -7.34 -6.51 -12.37
N SER A 13 -6.23 -7.23 -12.55
CA SER A 13 -5.38 -7.64 -11.44
C SER A 13 -4.73 -6.44 -10.73
N LEU A 14 -4.22 -5.46 -11.47
CA LEU A 14 -3.67 -4.22 -10.90
C LEU A 14 -4.74 -3.39 -10.20
N VAL A 15 -5.94 -3.26 -10.79
CA VAL A 15 -7.08 -2.56 -10.17
C VAL A 15 -7.49 -3.23 -8.85
N ALA A 16 -7.56 -4.56 -8.82
CA ALA A 16 -7.88 -5.31 -7.61
C ALA A 16 -6.79 -5.11 -6.54
N MET A 17 -5.53 -5.12 -6.92
CA MET A 17 -4.40 -4.88 -6.01
C MET A 17 -4.41 -3.47 -5.43
N ARG A 18 -4.59 -2.45 -6.27
CA ARG A 18 -4.76 -1.06 -5.85
C ARG A 18 -5.85 -0.93 -4.78
N THR A 19 -7.02 -1.49 -5.07
CA THR A 19 -8.19 -1.44 -4.17
C THR A 19 -7.90 -2.16 -2.86
N SER A 20 -7.25 -3.33 -2.92
CA SER A 20 -6.87 -4.12 -1.76
C SER A 20 -5.85 -3.39 -0.87
N LEU A 21 -4.83 -2.76 -1.45
CA LEU A 21 -3.81 -2.00 -0.72
C LEU A 21 -4.43 -0.81 0.00
N ALA A 22 -5.25 -0.01 -0.70
CA ALA A 22 -5.94 1.14 -0.11
C ALA A 22 -6.85 0.70 1.06
N SER A 23 -7.69 -0.32 0.83
CA SER A 23 -8.62 -0.81 1.85
C SER A 23 -7.90 -1.39 3.07
N SER A 24 -6.80 -2.13 2.86
CA SER A 24 -6.02 -2.73 3.94
C SER A 24 -5.35 -1.67 4.81
N TYR A 25 -4.84 -0.59 4.18
CA TYR A 25 -4.25 0.52 4.93
C TYR A 25 -5.30 1.26 5.77
N ASP A 26 -6.45 1.59 5.18
CA ASP A 26 -7.52 2.29 5.88
C ASP A 26 -8.05 1.45 7.07
N MET A 27 -8.23 0.14 6.86
CA MET A 27 -8.67 -0.78 7.91
C MET A 27 -7.64 -0.89 9.03
N SER A 28 -6.36 -1.13 8.71
CA SER A 28 -5.30 -1.28 9.71
C SER A 28 -5.08 0.00 10.51
N THR A 29 -5.15 1.16 9.86
CA THR A 29 -5.06 2.47 10.51
C THR A 29 -6.23 2.66 11.47
N SER A 30 -7.46 2.36 11.04
CA SER A 30 -8.65 2.47 11.88
C SER A 30 -8.59 1.57 13.12
N VAL A 31 -8.11 0.33 12.96
CA VAL A 31 -7.93 -0.62 14.08
C VAL A 31 -6.89 -0.11 15.07
N GLU A 32 -5.75 0.41 14.59
CA GLU A 32 -4.71 0.96 15.45
C GLU A 32 -5.19 2.21 16.21
N GLU A 33 -5.94 3.10 15.56
CA GLU A 33 -6.56 4.26 16.20
C GLU A 33 -7.56 3.85 17.29
N GLN A 34 -8.42 2.87 17.02
CA GLN A 34 -9.35 2.33 18.02
C GLN A 34 -8.60 1.70 19.20
N ARG A 35 -7.53 0.96 18.95
CA ARG A 35 -6.71 0.35 20.00
C ARG A 35 -6.08 1.42 20.90
N ARG A 36 -5.52 2.47 20.32
CA ARG A 36 -4.96 3.61 21.06
C ARG A 36 -6.02 4.34 21.89
N PHE A 37 -7.19 4.53 21.31
CA PHE A 37 -8.32 5.13 22.01
C PHE A 37 -8.73 4.30 23.23
N LEU A 38 -8.90 2.98 23.08
CA LEU A 38 -9.24 2.09 24.20
C LEU A 38 -8.17 2.10 25.30
N ASN A 39 -6.89 2.04 24.93
CA ASN A 39 -5.79 2.09 25.91
C ASN A 39 -5.81 3.36 26.75
N ALA A 40 -6.11 4.50 26.12
CA ALA A 40 -6.23 5.76 26.83
C ALA A 40 -7.51 5.84 27.68
N TRP A 41 -8.63 5.34 27.15
CA TRP A 41 -9.91 5.31 27.85
C TRP A 41 -9.86 4.48 29.13
N GLU A 42 -9.14 3.35 29.11
CA GLU A 42 -8.93 2.48 30.28
C GLU A 42 -7.99 3.09 31.34
N GLY A 43 -7.46 4.31 31.14
CA GLY A 43 -6.60 5.00 32.10
C GLY A 43 -5.22 4.36 32.26
N LYS A 44 -4.79 3.52 31.31
CA LYS A 44 -3.49 2.82 31.33
C LYS A 44 -2.31 3.68 30.88
N GLY A 45 -2.50 4.98 30.60
CA GLY A 45 -1.42 5.89 30.24
C GLY A 45 -1.76 7.36 30.48
N LEU A 46 -0.84 8.08 31.15
CA LEU A 46 -0.83 9.56 31.28
C LEU A 46 -0.17 10.24 30.07
N GLU A 47 0.09 9.50 29.00
CA GLU A 47 0.74 10.03 27.81
C GLU A 47 -0.26 10.80 26.96
N TYR A 48 0.05 12.06 26.68
CA TYR A 48 -0.68 12.91 25.75
C TYR A 48 -0.88 12.15 24.43
N ILE A 49 -2.12 11.75 24.13
CA ILE A 49 -2.41 10.93 22.95
C ILE A 49 -2.22 11.80 21.71
N VAL A 50 -1.06 11.69 21.08
CA VAL A 50 -0.84 12.22 19.75
C VAL A 50 -1.51 11.25 18.77
N PHE A 51 -2.78 11.53 18.44
CA PHE A 51 -3.58 10.77 17.46
C PHE A 51 -2.97 10.79 16.05
N SER A 52 -2.01 11.67 15.81
CA SER A 52 -1.40 11.92 14.51
C SER A 52 -0.07 12.63 14.75
N ASP A 53 1.05 11.98 14.43
CA ASP A 53 2.18 12.62 13.72
C ASP A 53 3.45 11.78 13.85
N TYR A 54 3.61 10.85 12.91
CA TYR A 54 4.86 10.42 12.24
C TYR A 54 4.52 9.23 11.34
N ARG A 55 3.88 8.18 11.90
CA ARG A 55 3.43 6.98 11.16
C ARG A 55 2.35 7.25 10.09
N ARG A 56 1.44 8.21 10.33
CA ARG A 56 0.32 8.51 9.44
C ARG A 56 0.78 9.23 8.16
N ASN A 57 1.66 10.23 8.27
CA ASN A 57 2.14 10.97 7.09
C ASN A 57 3.09 10.14 6.23
N ASP A 58 4.07 9.46 6.84
CA ASP A 58 5.03 8.66 6.06
C ASP A 58 4.41 7.35 5.54
N GLY A 59 3.50 6.74 6.30
CA GLY A 59 2.76 5.55 5.86
C GLY A 59 1.79 5.88 4.72
N LYS A 60 1.02 6.96 4.86
CA LYS A 60 0.08 7.41 3.83
C LYS A 60 0.80 7.89 2.58
N ARG A 61 1.92 8.59 2.73
CA ARG A 61 2.76 9.02 1.61
C ARG A 61 3.31 7.81 0.85
N ARG A 62 3.92 6.85 1.53
CA ARG A 62 4.40 5.61 0.90
C ARG A 62 3.29 4.83 0.21
N LEU A 63 2.11 4.73 0.83
CA LEU A 63 0.96 4.12 0.16
C LEU A 63 0.59 4.89 -1.09
N SER A 64 0.51 6.23 -1.03
CA SER A 64 0.21 7.07 -2.18
C SER A 64 1.21 6.85 -3.31
N ASP A 65 2.51 6.81 -3.01
CA ASP A 65 3.57 6.58 -3.99
C ASP A 65 3.39 5.21 -4.68
N ILE A 66 3.03 4.15 -3.92
CA ILE A 66 2.73 2.82 -4.47
C ILE A 66 1.47 2.84 -5.35
N LEU A 67 0.41 3.53 -4.91
CA LEU A 67 -0.84 3.63 -5.67
C LEU A 67 -0.63 4.39 -6.99
N GLU A 68 0.22 5.41 -7.00
CA GLU A 68 0.58 6.16 -8.21
C GLU A 68 1.32 5.27 -9.22
N VAL A 69 2.27 4.46 -8.78
CA VAL A 69 2.94 3.46 -9.63
C VAL A 69 1.93 2.49 -10.27
N ILE A 70 0.95 2.02 -9.50
CA ILE A 70 -0.08 1.10 -10.01
C ILE A 70 -1.02 1.83 -11.00
N ASP A 71 -1.41 3.06 -10.70
CA ASP A 71 -2.28 3.87 -11.56
C ASP A 71 -1.60 4.18 -12.90
N ASP A 72 -0.31 4.55 -12.88
CA ASP A 72 0.51 4.75 -14.08
C ASP A 72 0.62 3.47 -14.92
N ALA A 73 0.82 2.33 -14.27
CA ALA A 73 0.89 1.04 -14.95
C ALA A 73 -0.44 0.67 -15.63
N ILE A 74 -1.57 0.91 -14.97
CA ILE A 74 -2.91 0.71 -15.53
C ILE A 74 -3.10 1.57 -16.79
N GLU A 75 -2.76 2.86 -16.73
CA GLU A 75 -2.89 3.78 -17.87
C GLU A 75 -2.01 3.35 -19.05
N ARG A 76 -0.79 2.88 -18.77
CA ARG A 76 0.17 2.45 -19.80
C ARG A 76 -0.23 1.12 -20.44
N ILE A 77 -0.78 0.18 -19.66
CA ILE A 77 -1.25 -1.12 -20.17
C ILE A 77 -2.33 -0.94 -21.24
N ASP A 78 -3.25 0.03 -21.06
CA ASP A 78 -4.31 0.32 -22.04
C ASP A 78 -3.78 0.78 -23.41
N ARG A 79 -2.55 1.29 -23.46
CA ARG A 79 -1.93 1.86 -24.66
C ARG A 79 -0.90 0.94 -25.32
N CYS A 80 -0.68 -0.26 -24.79
CA CYS A 80 0.40 -1.16 -25.19
C CYS A 80 -0.10 -2.44 -25.88
N ASP A 81 0.80 -3.08 -26.64
CA ASP A 81 0.56 -4.43 -27.12
C ASP A 81 0.65 -5.46 -25.97
N ILE A 82 0.18 -6.68 -26.23
CA ILE A 82 0.11 -7.74 -25.21
C ILE A 82 1.47 -8.07 -24.57
N LYS A 83 2.57 -7.96 -25.33
CA LYS A 83 3.91 -8.29 -24.83
C LYS A 83 4.41 -7.18 -23.91
N ALA A 84 4.25 -5.93 -24.34
CA ALA A 84 4.57 -4.75 -23.55
C ALA A 84 3.71 -4.67 -22.28
N ALA A 85 2.42 -4.97 -22.37
CA ALA A 85 1.51 -5.01 -21.23
C ALA A 85 1.92 -6.09 -20.19
N SER A 86 2.31 -7.30 -20.63
CA SER A 86 2.82 -8.32 -19.70
C SER A 86 4.10 -7.88 -18.98
N LYS A 87 4.96 -7.15 -19.69
CA LYS A 87 6.22 -6.66 -19.14
C LYS A 87 5.95 -5.58 -18.10
N LEU A 88 5.10 -4.59 -18.43
CA LEU A 88 4.67 -3.55 -17.50
C LEU A 88 4.03 -4.12 -16.25
N TYR A 89 3.17 -5.13 -16.40
CA TYR A 89 2.55 -5.81 -15.28
C TYR A 89 3.60 -6.43 -14.33
N LEU A 90 4.57 -7.18 -14.87
CA LEU A 90 5.63 -7.80 -14.07
C LEU A 90 6.54 -6.76 -13.40
N GLU A 91 6.94 -5.71 -14.12
CA GLU A 91 7.74 -4.61 -13.56
C GLU A 91 7.01 -3.92 -12.40
N THR A 92 5.69 -3.71 -12.55
CA THR A 92 4.85 -3.13 -11.49
C THR A 92 4.80 -4.04 -10.26
N LEU A 93 4.67 -5.36 -10.44
CA LEU A 93 4.70 -6.31 -9.32
C LEU A 93 6.02 -6.26 -8.55
N ASP A 94 7.14 -6.21 -9.27
CA ASP A 94 8.47 -6.17 -8.65
C ASP A 94 8.68 -4.88 -7.86
N GLU A 95 8.24 -3.73 -8.40
CA GLU A 95 8.30 -2.45 -7.67
C GLU A 95 7.43 -2.48 -6.41
N VAL A 96 6.17 -2.92 -6.50
CA VAL A 96 5.27 -3.03 -5.34
C VAL A 96 5.84 -3.98 -4.28
N ALA A 97 6.44 -5.10 -4.70
CA ALA A 97 7.10 -6.03 -3.79
C ALA A 97 8.32 -5.41 -3.09
N LEU A 98 9.12 -4.64 -3.82
CA LEU A 98 10.27 -3.92 -3.28
C LEU A 98 9.83 -2.89 -2.24
N PHE A 99 8.81 -2.07 -2.54
CA PHE A 99 8.23 -1.13 -1.58
C PHE A 99 7.70 -1.83 -0.33
N SER A 100 6.98 -2.94 -0.50
CA SER A 100 6.45 -3.74 0.61
C SER A 100 7.55 -4.31 1.50
N ASN A 101 8.67 -4.74 0.92
CA ASN A 101 9.83 -5.23 1.66
C ASN A 101 10.52 -4.11 2.43
N TRP A 102 10.72 -2.95 1.81
CA TRP A 102 11.29 -1.78 2.49
C TRP A 102 10.41 -1.29 3.63
N ALA A 103 9.09 -1.30 3.46
CA ALA A 103 8.15 -0.97 4.54
C ALA A 103 8.34 -1.89 5.76
N LYS A 104 8.41 -3.21 5.53
CA LYS A 104 8.67 -4.19 6.61
C LYS A 104 10.02 -3.98 7.31
N ILE A 105 11.07 -3.63 6.56
CA ILE A 105 12.40 -3.36 7.14
C ILE A 105 12.35 -2.12 8.03
N LEU A 106 11.72 -1.04 7.55
CA LEU A 106 11.56 0.21 8.30
C LEU A 106 10.76 -0.02 9.59
N GLU A 107 9.64 -0.75 9.51
CA GLU A 107 8.82 -1.08 10.67
C GLU A 107 9.59 -1.88 11.72
N ARG A 108 10.33 -2.92 11.32
CA ARG A 108 11.17 -3.72 12.23
C ARG A 108 12.30 -2.92 12.86
N THR A 109 12.83 -1.94 12.14
CA THR A 109 13.91 -1.08 12.64
C THR A 109 13.36 -0.14 13.73
N VAL A 110 12.19 0.46 13.50
CA VAL A 110 11.51 1.32 14.49
C VAL A 110 11.18 0.54 15.75
N GLU A 111 10.71 -0.71 15.64
CA GLU A 111 10.42 -1.56 16.81
C GLU A 111 11.67 -1.90 17.64
N ARG A 112 12.83 -2.06 17.00
CA ARG A 112 14.11 -2.35 17.68
C ARG A 112 14.75 -1.12 18.32
N SER A 113 14.51 0.07 17.78
CA SER A 113 15.07 1.32 18.29
C SER A 113 14.24 1.97 19.41
N GLY A 114 13.01 1.49 19.63
CA GLY A 114 12.11 1.96 20.68
C GLY A 114 12.03 1.06 21.92
N SER A 115 12.98 0.13 22.11
CA SER A 115 13.15 -0.69 23.33
C SER A 115 14.38 -0.26 24.12
#